data_AF-A0A3D2KMR7-F1
#
_entry.id   AF-A0A3D2KMR7-F1
#
_cell.length_a   1.000
_cell.length_b   1.000
_cell.length_c   1.000
_cell.angle_alpha   90.00
_cell.angle_beta   90.00
_cell.angle_gamma   90.00
#
_symmetry.space_group_name_H-M   'P 1'
#
loop_
_entity.id
_entity.type
_entity.pdbx_description
1 polymer ?
#
loop_
_entity_poly.entity_id
_entity_poly.type
_entity_poly.pdbx_seq_one_letter_code
_entity_poly.pdbx_strand_id
1 'polypeptide(L)'
;MIYIMKTIVKQTFLIGCILAGSFYSFAAPGEAQLALIERWAQSPRPLTVADVIRVIDLDFLYEECRDGLTDSDKMPVLFKEYQSANEEFCQAVGILSYDQFRQQTEIRGPYGHYLIRNQEVVKRIQDFVNDCNQYRTQLQQAPQED
;
A
#
# COMPACT_ATOMS: atom_id res chain seq x y z
N MET A 1 -11.52 25.36 12.92
CA MET A 1 -10.16 25.23 12.34
C MET A 1 -9.86 23.75 12.02
N ILE A 2 -10.63 23.12 11.11
CA ILE A 2 -10.61 21.66 10.84
C ILE A 2 -10.42 21.37 9.33
N TYR A 3 -10.01 22.36 8.53
CA TYR A 3 -9.84 22.17 7.08
C TYR A 3 -8.43 21.73 6.68
N ILE A 4 -7.42 22.00 7.50
CA ILE A 4 -6.01 21.74 7.13
C ILE A 4 -5.67 20.25 7.26
N MET A 5 -6.27 19.54 8.22
CA MET A 5 -5.96 18.13 8.49
C MET A 5 -6.45 17.18 7.38
N LYS A 6 -7.60 17.47 6.77
CA LYS A 6 -8.10 16.71 5.60
C LYS A 6 -7.23 16.90 4.35
N THR A 7 -6.60 18.07 4.19
CA THR A 7 -5.80 18.39 3.00
C THR A 7 -4.44 17.70 3.00
N ILE A 8 -3.78 17.60 4.16
CA ILE A 8 -2.48 16.91 4.29
C ILE A 8 -2.66 15.39 4.09
N VAL A 9 -3.76 14.83 4.61
CA VAL A 9 -4.11 13.42 4.36
C VAL A 9 -4.29 13.19 2.86
N LYS A 10 -5.04 14.04 2.15
CA LYS A 10 -5.23 13.95 0.69
C LYS A 10 -3.94 14.08 -0.13
N GLN A 11 -2.99 14.92 0.29
CA GLN A 11 -1.72 15.09 -0.43
C GLN A 11 -0.77 13.89 -0.26
N THR A 12 -0.73 13.30 0.94
CA THR A 12 0.07 12.08 1.16
C THR A 12 -0.57 10.86 0.48
N PHE A 13 -1.91 10.87 0.36
CA PHE A 13 -2.72 9.84 -0.27
C PHE A 13 -2.54 9.76 -1.80
N LEU A 14 -2.54 10.92 -2.47
CA LEU A 14 -2.38 10.99 -3.93
C LEU A 14 -1.01 10.46 -4.40
N ILE A 15 0.03 10.58 -3.57
CA ILE A 15 1.37 10.08 -3.86
C ILE A 15 1.41 8.54 -3.77
N GLY A 16 0.61 7.94 -2.89
CA GLY A 16 0.45 6.48 -2.82
C GLY A 16 -0.25 5.91 -4.06
N CYS A 17 -1.23 6.63 -4.64
CA CYS A 17 -1.99 6.20 -5.80
C CYS A 17 -1.16 6.10 -7.08
N ILE A 18 -0.25 7.05 -7.31
CA ILE A 18 0.57 7.08 -8.54
C ILE A 18 1.61 5.95 -8.53
N LEU A 19 1.98 5.46 -7.34
CA LEU A 19 2.99 4.44 -7.18
C LEU A 19 2.44 3.00 -7.17
N ALA A 20 1.15 2.78 -7.43
CA ALA A 20 0.61 1.42 -7.53
C ALA A 20 0.30 0.99 -8.97
N GLY A 21 -0.06 1.92 -9.85
CA GLY A 21 -0.55 1.59 -11.19
C GLY A 21 0.55 1.28 -12.20
N SER A 22 1.19 0.12 -12.10
CA SER A 22 1.72 -0.68 -13.23
C SER A 22 2.66 -1.76 -12.70
N PHE A 23 2.12 -2.93 -12.38
CA PHE A 23 2.91 -4.15 -12.39
C PHE A 23 2.87 -4.77 -13.78
N TYR A 24 4.07 -5.02 -14.30
CA TYR A 24 4.30 -5.77 -15.52
C TYR A 24 3.65 -7.15 -15.40
N SER A 25 2.63 -7.40 -16.22
CA SER A 25 2.29 -8.77 -16.59
C SER A 25 3.60 -9.43 -17.11
N PHE A 26 4.03 -10.53 -16.49
CA PHE A 26 5.22 -11.36 -16.80
C PHE A 26 6.53 -11.15 -16.00
N ALA A 27 6.59 -10.33 -14.95
CA ALA A 27 7.77 -10.28 -14.08
C ALA A 27 7.85 -11.50 -13.13
N ALA A 28 9.04 -12.07 -12.92
CA ALA A 28 9.23 -13.11 -11.89
C ALA A 28 8.89 -12.54 -10.49
N PRO A 29 8.42 -13.35 -9.51
CA PRO A 29 8.00 -12.84 -8.20
C PRO A 29 9.02 -11.91 -7.50
N GLY A 30 10.33 -12.14 -7.71
CA GLY A 30 11.39 -11.29 -7.18
C GLY A 30 11.57 -9.94 -7.90
N GLU A 31 11.27 -9.86 -9.20
CA GLU A 31 11.34 -8.61 -9.98
C GLU A 31 10.19 -7.68 -9.61
N ALA A 32 9.00 -8.24 -9.37
CA ALA A 32 7.85 -7.49 -8.87
C ALA A 32 8.14 -6.87 -7.49
N GLN A 33 8.68 -7.65 -6.56
CA GLN A 33 9.05 -7.16 -5.24
C GLN A 33 10.12 -6.07 -5.30
N LEU A 34 11.15 -6.23 -6.15
CA LEU A 34 12.18 -5.20 -6.33
C LEU A 34 11.60 -3.90 -6.90
N ALA A 35 10.77 -3.98 -7.95
CA ALA A 35 10.13 -2.79 -8.53
C ALA A 35 9.25 -2.05 -7.52
N LEU A 36 8.57 -2.79 -6.63
CA LEU A 36 7.82 -2.21 -5.54
C LEU A 36 8.73 -1.49 -4.54
N ILE A 37 9.84 -2.12 -4.14
CA ILE A 37 10.85 -1.56 -3.23
C ILE A 37 11.43 -0.27 -3.81
N GLU A 38 11.89 -0.28 -5.06
CA GLU A 38 12.48 0.88 -5.74
C GLU A 38 11.52 2.08 -5.73
N ARG A 39 10.25 1.81 -6.00
CA ARG A 39 9.21 2.82 -6.09
C ARG A 39 8.85 3.41 -4.73
N TRP A 40 8.71 2.56 -3.70
CA TRP A 40 8.38 3.01 -2.35
C TRP A 40 9.56 3.66 -1.62
N ALA A 41 10.80 3.29 -1.96
CA ALA A 41 12.02 3.92 -1.44
C ALA A 41 12.15 5.39 -1.85
N GLN A 42 11.46 5.84 -2.90
CA GLN A 42 11.39 7.25 -3.33
C GLN A 42 10.56 8.15 -2.41
N SER A 43 9.89 7.58 -1.40
CA SER A 43 9.21 8.36 -0.34
C SER A 43 10.13 9.47 0.21
N PRO A 44 9.63 10.66 0.61
CA PRO A 44 10.48 11.74 1.11
C PRO A 44 11.12 11.43 2.47
N ARG A 45 10.57 10.48 3.24
CA ARG A 45 11.08 10.05 4.55
C ARG A 45 11.14 8.52 4.66
N PRO A 46 11.89 7.98 5.64
CA PRO A 46 11.83 6.56 5.95
C PRO A 46 10.39 6.09 6.16
N LEU A 47 10.08 4.94 5.56
CA LEU A 47 8.78 4.30 5.68
C LEU A 47 8.64 3.61 7.03
N THR A 48 7.41 3.55 7.52
CA THR A 48 7.03 2.78 8.70
C THR A 48 5.96 1.75 8.33
N VAL A 49 5.81 0.72 9.16
CA VAL A 49 4.73 -0.28 9.00
C VAL A 49 3.36 0.39 8.96
N ALA A 50 3.15 1.42 9.79
CA ALA A 50 1.89 2.16 9.83
C ALA A 50 1.59 2.87 8.50
N ASP A 51 2.61 3.38 7.81
CA ASP A 51 2.43 4.02 6.50
C ASP A 51 1.93 3.01 5.47
N VAL A 52 2.56 1.83 5.44
CA VAL A 52 2.16 0.76 4.52
C VAL A 52 0.74 0.31 4.81
N ILE A 53 0.43 -0.03 6.08
CA ILE A 53 -0.90 -0.51 6.49
C ILE A 53 -1.99 0.49 6.10
N ARG A 54 -1.77 1.78 6.31
CA ARG A 54 -2.76 2.82 5.98
C ARG A 54 -3.08 2.89 4.49
N VAL A 55 -2.13 2.55 3.63
CA VAL A 55 -2.28 2.58 2.17
C VAL A 55 -2.94 1.30 1.64
N ILE A 56 -2.78 0.16 2.34
CA ILE A 56 -3.32 -1.13 1.87
C ILE A 56 -4.63 -1.54 2.56
N ASP A 57 -4.99 -0.92 3.69
CA ASP A 57 -6.25 -1.22 4.41
C ASP A 57 -7.47 -0.69 3.64
N LEU A 58 -8.04 -1.54 2.78
CA LEU A 58 -9.18 -1.14 1.94
C LEU A 58 -10.42 -0.74 2.74
N ASP A 59 -10.67 -1.30 3.93
CA ASP A 59 -11.82 -0.88 4.74
C ASP A 59 -11.66 0.58 5.19
N PHE A 60 -10.42 0.99 5.56
CA PHE A 60 -10.10 2.38 5.85
C PHE A 60 -10.22 3.27 4.60
N LEU A 61 -9.69 2.83 3.46
CA LEU A 61 -9.74 3.60 2.20
C LEU A 61 -11.16 3.81 1.69
N TYR A 62 -12.01 2.78 1.81
CA TYR A 62 -13.43 2.87 1.47
C TYR A 62 -14.10 3.99 2.25
N GLU A 63 -13.93 4.02 3.57
CA GLU A 63 -14.53 5.05 4.42
C GLU A 63 -14.03 6.47 4.07
N GLU A 64 -12.75 6.62 3.71
CA GLU A 64 -12.19 7.92 3.31
C GLU A 64 -12.72 8.42 1.96
N CYS A 65 -13.11 7.52 1.05
CA CYS A 65 -13.63 7.86 -0.28
C CYS A 65 -15.14 7.71 -0.43
N ARG A 66 -15.85 7.24 0.61
CA ARG A 66 -17.29 6.94 0.57
C ARG A 66 -18.15 8.10 0.06
N ASP A 67 -17.82 9.32 0.47
CA ASP A 67 -18.56 10.54 0.09
C ASP A 67 -18.08 11.13 -1.26
N GLY A 68 -17.22 10.42 -1.99
CA GLY A 68 -16.63 10.82 -3.26
C GLY A 68 -17.52 10.53 -4.48
N LEU A 69 -16.92 10.67 -5.68
CA LEU A 69 -17.58 10.28 -6.93
C LEU A 69 -17.79 8.77 -6.96
N THR A 70 -19.02 8.34 -7.20
CA THR A 70 -19.37 6.92 -7.31
C THR A 70 -19.64 6.52 -8.75
N ASP A 71 -19.36 5.25 -9.07
CA ASP A 71 -19.74 4.63 -10.34
C ASP A 71 -21.23 4.20 -10.36
N SER A 72 -21.61 3.49 -11.42
CA SER A 72 -22.97 2.95 -11.60
C SER A 72 -23.41 1.97 -10.51
N ASP A 73 -22.46 1.36 -9.80
CA ASP A 73 -22.70 0.39 -8.72
C ASP A 73 -22.75 1.06 -7.34
N LYS A 74 -22.73 2.41 -7.30
CA LYS A 74 -22.61 3.24 -6.08
C LYS A 74 -21.32 3.00 -5.31
N MET A 75 -20.27 2.50 -5.97
CA MET A 75 -18.95 2.33 -5.38
C MET A 75 -18.10 3.56 -5.67
N PRO A 76 -17.32 4.09 -4.70
CA PRO A 76 -16.39 5.17 -4.98
C PRO A 76 -15.43 4.77 -6.09
N VAL A 77 -15.28 5.60 -7.13
CA VAL A 77 -14.46 5.27 -8.31
C VAL A 77 -13.02 4.94 -7.90
N LEU A 78 -12.45 5.74 -6.98
CA LEU A 78 -11.10 5.54 -6.47
C LEU A 78 -10.94 4.22 -5.71
N PHE A 79 -12.02 3.63 -5.18
CA PHE A 79 -11.96 2.37 -4.44
C PHE A 79 -11.54 1.19 -5.31
N LYS A 80 -12.02 1.13 -6.56
CA LYS A 80 -11.63 0.06 -7.51
C LYS A 80 -10.14 0.10 -7.83
N GLU A 81 -9.57 1.29 -7.97
CA GLU A 81 -8.13 1.47 -8.18
C GLU A 81 -7.34 1.00 -6.96
N TYR A 82 -7.79 1.32 -5.74
CA TYR A 82 -7.16 0.81 -4.51
C TYR A 82 -7.22 -0.70 -4.40
N GLN A 83 -8.32 -1.33 -4.83
CA GLN A 83 -8.48 -2.78 -4.77
C GLN A 83 -7.47 -3.50 -5.67
N SER A 84 -7.30 -3.03 -6.92
CA SER A 84 -6.26 -3.56 -7.83
C SER A 84 -4.86 -3.34 -7.28
N ALA A 85 -4.57 -2.14 -6.76
CA ALA A 85 -3.29 -1.81 -6.13
C ALA A 85 -2.99 -2.69 -4.91
N ASN A 86 -4.01 -2.98 -4.09
CA ASN A 86 -3.91 -3.85 -2.93
C ASN A 86 -3.55 -5.27 -3.33
N GLU A 87 -4.18 -5.81 -4.38
CA GLU A 87 -3.90 -7.17 -4.86
C GLU A 87 -2.43 -7.33 -5.27
N GLU A 88 -1.93 -6.42 -6.12
CA GLU A 88 -0.55 -6.43 -6.61
C GLU A 88 0.45 -6.28 -5.45
N PHE A 89 0.21 -5.32 -4.56
CA PHE A 89 1.04 -5.09 -3.38
C PHE A 89 1.09 -6.34 -2.48
N CYS A 90 -0.08 -6.89 -2.14
CA CYS A 90 -0.19 -8.00 -1.21
C CYS A 90 0.49 -9.26 -1.77
N GLN A 91 0.38 -9.49 -3.08
CA GLN A 91 1.09 -10.56 -3.76
C GLN A 91 2.61 -10.38 -3.68
N ALA A 92 3.12 -9.17 -3.92
CA ALA A 92 4.56 -8.88 -3.88
C ALA A 92 5.16 -9.00 -2.46
N VAL A 93 4.40 -8.64 -1.42
CA VAL A 93 4.81 -8.79 0.00
C VAL A 93 4.55 -10.21 0.53
N GLY A 94 3.73 -11.00 -0.16
CA GLY A 94 3.38 -12.35 0.23
C GLY A 94 2.41 -12.40 1.42
N ILE A 95 1.41 -11.51 1.42
CA ILE A 95 0.29 -11.49 2.37
C ILE A 95 -1.03 -11.65 1.59
N LEU A 96 -2.11 -12.05 2.27
CA LEU A 96 -3.44 -12.10 1.65
C LEU A 96 -3.87 -10.71 1.20
N SER A 97 -4.37 -10.59 -0.04
CA SER A 97 -5.10 -9.40 -0.51
C SER A 97 -6.47 -9.29 0.16
N TYR A 98 -7.14 -8.14 0.00
CA TYR A 98 -8.49 -7.94 0.53
C TYR A 98 -9.48 -9.01 0.04
N ASP A 99 -9.47 -9.31 -1.26
CA ASP A 99 -10.38 -10.31 -1.83
C ASP A 99 -10.07 -11.72 -1.35
N GLN A 100 -8.79 -12.06 -1.25
CA GLN A 100 -8.35 -13.35 -0.69
C GLN A 100 -8.74 -13.47 0.78
N PHE A 101 -8.58 -12.39 1.55
CA PHE A 101 -8.99 -12.31 2.95
C PHE A 101 -10.49 -12.53 3.11
N ARG A 102 -11.34 -11.89 2.28
CA ARG A 102 -12.80 -12.06 2.34
C ARG A 102 -13.26 -13.48 2.03
N GLN A 103 -12.44 -14.27 1.33
CA GLN A 103 -12.70 -15.68 1.04
C GLN A 103 -12.27 -16.59 2.20
N GLN A 104 -11.49 -16.11 3.17
CA GLN A 104 -11.08 -16.89 4.33
C GLN A 104 -12.20 -16.99 5.37
N THR A 105 -12.61 -18.21 5.70
CA THR A 105 -13.65 -18.46 6.72
C THR A 105 -13.09 -18.51 8.14
N GLU A 106 -11.78 -18.74 8.29
CA GLU A 106 -11.11 -18.89 9.58
C GLU A 106 -10.71 -17.54 10.22
N ILE A 107 -10.47 -16.52 9.39
CA ILE A 107 -10.05 -15.20 9.86
C ILE A 107 -11.28 -14.32 10.05
N ARG A 108 -11.51 -13.85 11.28
CA ARG A 108 -12.68 -13.03 11.63
C ARG A 108 -12.31 -11.58 11.88
N GLY A 109 -13.16 -10.67 11.41
CA GLY A 109 -13.05 -9.24 11.67
C GLY A 109 -12.80 -8.42 10.40
N PRO A 110 -12.59 -7.10 10.54
CA PRO A 110 -12.23 -6.23 9.42
C PRO A 110 -10.82 -6.53 8.91
N TYR A 111 -10.55 -6.20 7.66
CA TYR A 111 -9.27 -6.46 7.02
C TYR A 111 -8.11 -5.76 7.74
N GLY A 112 -8.32 -4.51 8.18
CA GLY A 112 -7.37 -3.79 9.01
C GLY A 112 -6.95 -4.53 10.30
N HIS A 113 -7.85 -5.32 10.91
CA HIS A 113 -7.47 -6.14 12.07
C HIS A 113 -6.51 -7.27 11.68
N TYR A 114 -6.72 -7.91 10.53
CA TYR A 114 -5.78 -8.90 10.01
C TYR A 114 -4.40 -8.28 9.78
N LEU A 115 -4.34 -7.07 9.22
CA LEU A 115 -3.08 -6.36 8.97
C LEU A 115 -2.31 -5.99 10.25
N ILE A 116 -3.00 -5.57 11.31
CA ILE A 116 -2.35 -5.07 12.54
C ILE A 116 -2.17 -6.12 13.64
N ARG A 117 -3.02 -7.15 13.69
CA ARG A 117 -3.05 -8.14 14.79
C ARG A 117 -2.38 -9.46 14.43
N ASN A 118 -2.23 -9.77 13.15
CA ASN A 118 -1.52 -10.97 12.73
C ASN A 118 0.00 -10.69 12.72
N GLN A 119 0.72 -11.34 13.64
CA GLN A 119 2.17 -11.13 13.81
C GLN A 119 2.98 -11.49 12.55
N GLU A 120 2.58 -12.51 11.79
CA GLU A 120 3.27 -12.90 10.57
C GLU A 120 3.10 -11.85 9.47
N VAL A 121 1.89 -11.29 9.36
CA VAL A 121 1.59 -10.21 8.40
C VAL A 121 2.38 -8.96 8.75
N VAL A 122 2.35 -8.54 10.03
CA VAL A 122 3.13 -7.40 10.51
C VAL A 122 4.63 -7.60 10.25
N LYS A 123 5.15 -8.81 10.46
CA LYS A 123 6.55 -9.13 10.18
C LYS A 123 6.87 -8.99 8.69
N ARG A 124 6.06 -9.54 7.80
CA ARG A 124 6.27 -9.42 6.34
C ARG A 124 6.24 -7.97 5.87
N ILE A 125 5.32 -7.17 6.39
CA ILE A 125 5.26 -5.73 6.10
C ILE A 125 6.52 -5.03 6.63
N GLN A 126 6.99 -5.39 7.83
CA GLN A 126 8.21 -4.84 8.41
C GLN A 126 9.45 -5.19 7.58
N ASP A 127 9.55 -6.43 7.08
CA ASP A 127 10.64 -6.86 6.21
C ASP A 127 10.66 -6.03 4.91
N PHE A 128 9.51 -5.85 4.26
CA PHE A 128 9.37 -4.95 3.11
C PHE A 128 9.78 -3.50 3.41
N VAL A 129 9.37 -2.97 4.57
CA VAL A 129 9.75 -1.62 5.00
C VAL A 129 11.26 -1.50 5.21
N ASN A 130 11.90 -2.53 5.76
CA ASN A 130 13.34 -2.57 5.95
C ASN A 130 14.06 -2.55 4.60
N ASP A 131 13.61 -3.36 3.64
CA ASP A 131 14.18 -3.39 2.29
C ASP A 131 14.07 -2.03 1.59
N CYS A 132 12.92 -1.37 1.66
CA CYS A 132 12.73 -0.02 1.12
C CYS A 132 13.68 1.00 1.76
N ASN A 133 13.78 0.99 3.09
CA ASN A 133 14.62 1.94 3.81
C ASN A 133 16.11 1.69 3.56
N GLN A 134 16.52 0.41 3.43
CA GLN A 134 17.87 0.04 3.05
C GLN A 134 18.20 0.51 1.63
N TYR A 135 17.31 0.25 0.67
CA TYR A 135 17.48 0.70 -0.72
C TYR A 135 17.61 2.23 -0.80
N ARG A 136 16.77 2.96 -0.05
CA ARG A 136 16.87 4.42 0.07
C ARG A 136 18.24 4.87 0.59
N THR A 137 18.78 4.23 1.63
CA THR A 137 20.11 4.56 2.15
C THR A 137 21.19 4.34 1.09
N GLN A 138 21.10 3.28 0.29
CA GLN A 138 22.02 3.03 -0.82
C GLN A 138 21.96 4.14 -1.88
N LEU A 139 20.76 4.59 -2.28
CA LEU A 139 20.59 5.71 -3.21
C LEU A 139 21.19 7.02 -2.69
N GLN A 140 21.08 7.28 -1.38
CA GLN A 140 21.63 8.50 -0.76
C GLN A 140 23.16 8.47 -0.63
N GLN A 141 23.76 7.28 -0.66
CA GLN A 141 25.21 7.08 -0.54
C GLN A 141 25.90 6.90 -1.90
N ALA A 142 25.13 6.66 -2.97
CA ALA A 142 25.68 6.57 -4.32
C ALA A 142 26.28 7.94 -4.71
N PRO A 143 27.53 7.98 -5.20
CA PRO A 143 28.13 9.21 -5.68
C PRO A 143 27.24 9.78 -6.80
N GLN A 144 26.92 11.08 -6.72
CA GLN A 144 26.30 11.76 -7.84
C GLN A 144 27.33 11.79 -8.97
N GLU A 145 27.15 10.96 -9.98
CA GLU A 145 27.90 11.09 -11.24
C GLU A 145 27.48 12.42 -11.87
N ASP A 146 28.45 13.35 -11.95
CA ASP A 146 28.35 14.67 -12.60
C ASP A 146 28.08 14.58 -14.11
#